data_AF-A0A3D3L8A0-F1
#
_entry.id   AF-A0A3D3L8A0-F1
#
_cell.length_a   1.000
_cell.length_b   1.000
_cell.length_c   1.000
_cell.angle_alpha   90.00
_cell.angle_beta   90.00
_cell.angle_gamma   90.00
#
_symmetry.space_group_name_H-M   'P 1'
#
loop_
_entity.id
_entity.type
_entity.pdbx_description
1 polymer ?
#
loop_
_entity_poly.entity_id
_entity_poly.type
_entity_poly.pdbx_seq_one_letter_code
_entity_poly.pdbx_strand_id
1 'polypeptide(L)' 'MASEITPEYLATLRGMTGAQKLRAAFQLYWGARRLKAARLRQQHPDWTEEQVQQRVKEIFMNAVT' A
#
# COMPACT_ATOMS: atom_id res chain seq x y z
N MET A 1 -5.06 -11.16 13.37
CA MET A 1 -3.66 -11.58 13.45
C MET A 1 -2.81 -10.32 13.57
N ALA A 2 -2.55 -9.85 14.79
CA ALA A 2 -1.51 -8.85 14.97
C ALA A 2 -0.19 -9.55 14.66
N SER A 3 0.42 -9.27 13.51
CA SER A 3 1.75 -9.79 13.21
C SER A 3 2.70 -9.12 14.20
N GLU A 4 3.25 -9.89 15.14
CA GLU A 4 4.32 -9.43 16.00
C GLU A 4 5.46 -8.86 15.13
N ILE A 5 5.87 -7.65 15.46
CA ILE A 5 7.03 -7.03 14.81
C ILE A 5 8.26 -7.75 15.36
N THR A 6 8.92 -8.54 14.51
CA THR A 6 10.04 -9.37 14.96
C THR A 6 11.30 -8.54 15.26
N PRO A 7 12.19 -9.01 16.15
CA PRO A 7 13.47 -8.35 16.40
C PRO A 7 14.31 -8.13 15.14
N GLU A 8 14.26 -9.06 14.19
CA GLU A 8 14.97 -8.99 12.90
C GLU A 8 14.43 -7.85 12.02
N TYR A 9 13.10 -7.66 12.02
CA TYR A 9 12.47 -6.55 11.30
C TYR A 9 12.90 -5.21 11.90
N LEU A 10 12.94 -5.10 13.23
CA LEU A 10 13.42 -3.88 13.91
C LEU A 10 14.90 -3.60 13.62
N ALA A 11 15.76 -4.63 13.65
CA ALA A 11 17.17 -4.50 13.31
C ALA A 11 17.36 -4.00 11.87
N THR A 12 16.59 -4.56 10.94
CA THR A 12 16.57 -4.14 9.53
C THR A 12 16.19 -2.66 9.39
N LEU A 13 15.10 -2.22 10.04
CA LEU A 13 14.68 -0.83 10.00
C LEU A 13 15.70 0.12 10.66
N ARG A 14 16.37 -0.31 11.73
CA ARG A 14 17.41 0.50 12.40
C ARG A 14 18.66 0.66 11.53
N GLY A 15 19.00 -0.35 10.73
CA GLY A 15 20.12 -0.29 9.79
C GLY A 15 19.88 0.57 8.54
N MET A 16 18.63 0.93 8.24
CA MET A 16 18.31 1.76 7.08
C MET A 16 18.62 3.25 7.31
N THR A 17 19.21 3.89 6.30
CA THR A 17 19.24 5.36 6.20
C THR A 17 17.83 5.94 6.04
N GLY A 18 17.66 7.24 6.31
CA GLY A 18 16.39 7.92 6.09
C GLY A 18 15.88 7.79 4.64
N ALA A 19 16.77 7.90 3.65
CA ALA A 19 16.42 7.74 2.25
C ALA A 19 15.93 6.32 1.91
N GLN A 20 16.53 5.29 2.51
CA GLN A 20 16.09 3.91 2.34
C GLN A 20 14.71 3.67 2.96
N LYS A 21 14.45 4.22 4.15
CA LYS A 21 13.13 4.15 4.79
C LYS A 21 12.04 4.79 3.93
N LEU A 22 12.31 5.99 3.41
CA LEU A 22 11.37 6.67 2.51
C LEU A 22 11.10 5.85 1.26
N ARG A 23 12.14 5.29 0.63
CA ARG A 23 11.99 4.44 -0.55
C ARG A 23 11.12 3.21 -0.27
N ALA A 24 11.35 2.53 0.86
CA ALA A 24 10.55 1.38 1.27
C ALA A 24 9.09 1.78 1.54
N ALA A 25 8.86 2.89 2.23
CA ALA A 25 7.51 3.41 2.48
C ALA A 25 6.76 3.72 1.18
N PHE A 26 7.41 4.37 0.20
CA PHE A 26 6.82 4.63 -1.11
C PHE A 26 6.50 3.34 -1.87
N GLN A 27 7.40 2.35 -1.85
CA GLN A 27 7.17 1.06 -2.49
C GLN A 27 5.95 0.36 -1.90
N LEU A 28 5.82 0.35 -0.57
CA LEU A 28 4.66 -0.20 0.12
C LEU A 28 3.37 0.57 -0.25
N TYR A 29 3.40 1.89 -0.21
CA TYR A 29 2.26 2.75 -0.54
C TYR A 29 1.74 2.47 -1.96
N TRP A 30 2.62 2.50 -2.96
CA TRP A 30 2.23 2.25 -4.35
C TRP A 30 1.86 0.79 -4.61
N GLY A 31 2.53 -0.16 -3.95
CA GLY A 31 2.20 -1.58 -4.03
C GLY A 31 0.79 -1.87 -3.53
N ALA A 32 0.42 -1.32 -2.37
CA ALA A 32 -0.92 -1.47 -1.80
C ALA A 32 -2.00 -0.91 -2.73
N ARG A 33 -1.76 0.27 -3.34
CA ARG A 33 -2.67 0.87 -4.31
C ARG A 33 -2.87 0.00 -5.56
N ARG A 34 -1.79 -0.60 -6.10
CA ARG A 34 -1.88 -1.52 -7.24
C ARG A 34 -2.66 -2.78 -6.92
N LEU A 35 -2.43 -3.37 -5.75
CA LEU A 35 -3.21 -4.52 -5.28
C LEU A 35 -4.70 -4.18 -5.14
N LYS A 36 -5.01 -3.00 -4.60
CA LYS A 36 -6.40 -2.53 -4.49
C LYS A 36 -7.04 -2.34 -5.86
N ALA A 37 -6.33 -1.72 -6.81
CA ALA A 37 -6.81 -1.55 -8.18
C ALA A 37 -7.10 -2.91 -8.86
N ALA A 38 -6.19 -3.88 -8.74
CA ALA A 38 -6.38 -5.21 -9.29
C ALA A 38 -7.65 -5.89 -8.75
N ARG A 39 -7.88 -5.78 -7.43
CA ARG A 39 -9.11 -6.32 -6.81
C ARG A 39 -10.36 -5.59 -7.31
N LEU A 40 -10.33 -4.26 -7.45
CA LEU A 40 -11.46 -3.49 -7.95
C LEU A 40 -11.81 -3.87 -9.39
N ARG A 41 -10.82 -4.03 -10.28
CA ARG A 41 -11.06 -4.52 -11.65
C ARG A 41 -11.73 -5.89 -11.67
N GLN A 42 -11.36 -6.78 -10.75
CA GLN A 42 -11.98 -8.09 -10.63
C GLN A 42 -13.44 -8.00 -10.13
N GLN A 43 -13.74 -7.06 -9.22
CA GLN A 43 -15.07 -6.88 -8.64
C GLN A 43 -16.03 -6.09 -9.54
N HIS A 44 -15.49 -5.20 -10.36
CA HIS A 44 -16.21 -4.27 -11.23
C HIS A 44 -15.63 -4.34 -12.66
N PRO A 45 -15.91 -5.43 -13.41
CA PRO A 45 -15.35 -5.62 -14.76
C PRO A 45 -15.90 -4.61 -15.79
N ASP A 46 -17.00 -3.94 -15.48
CA ASP A 46 -17.66 -2.90 -16.27
C ASP A 46 -17.05 -1.50 -16.08
N TRP A 47 -16.22 -1.30 -15.06
CA TRP A 47 -15.63 -0.01 -14.79
C TRP A 47 -14.48 0.33 -15.73
N THR A 48 -14.40 1.61 -16.11
CA THR A 48 -13.22 2.15 -16.79
C THR A 48 -12.03 2.23 -15.83
N GLU A 49 -10.82 2.35 -16.39
CA GLU A 49 -9.61 2.49 -15.57
C GLU A 49 -9.66 3.77 -14.71
N GLU A 50 -10.24 4.85 -15.22
CA GLU A 50 -10.41 6.11 -14.50
C GLU A 50 -11.31 5.92 -13.26
N GLN A 51 -12.41 5.17 -13.40
CA GLN A 51 -13.32 4.86 -12.28
C GLN A 51 -12.61 4.02 -11.21
N VAL A 52 -11.82 3.03 -11.63
CA VAL A 52 -10.98 2.23 -10.73
C VAL A 52 -9.99 3.11 -9.98
N GLN A 53 -9.23 3.96 -10.67
CA GLN A 53 -8.22 4.81 -10.04
C GLN A 53 -8.84 5.85 -9.09
N GLN A 54 -9.97 6.44 -9.47
CA GLN A 54 -10.73 7.35 -8.62
C GLN A 54 -11.18 6.64 -7.34
N ARG A 55 -11.69 5.41 -7.44
CA ARG A 55 -12.08 4.64 -6.27
C ARG A 55 -10.90 4.26 -5.38
N VAL A 56 -9.75 3.88 -5.95
CA VAL A 56 -8.52 3.65 -5.18
C VAL A 56 -8.08 4.92 -4.46
N LYS A 57 -8.16 6.09 -5.11
CA LYS A 57 -7.86 7.39 -4.48
C LYS A 57 -8.74 7.60 -3.25
N GLU A 58 -10.05 7.44 -3.38
CA GLU A 58 -10.99 7.60 -2.26
C GLU A 58 -10.72 6.65 -1.09
N ILE A 59 -10.47 5.37 -1.37
CA ILE A 59 -10.20 4.36 -0.34
C ILE A 59 -8.98 4.75 0.50
N PHE A 60 -7.90 5.19 -0.14
CA PHE A 60 -6.67 5.57 0.56
C PHE A 60 -6.73 6.97 1.16
N MET A 61 -7.57 7.88 0.63
CA MET A 61 -7.80 9.20 1.24
C MET A 61 -8.58 9.06 2.56
N ASN A 62 -9.53 8.13 2.60
CA ASN A 62 -10.38 7.90 3.76
C ASN A 62 -9.87 6.75 4.64
N ALA A 63 -8.63 6.30 4.42
CA ALA A 63 -8.02 5.27 5.26
C ALA A 63 -7.69 5.88 6.63
N VAL A 64 -8.41 5.43 7.66
CA VAL A 64 -8.14 5.77 9.06
C VAL A 64 -7.29 4.66 9.69
N THR A 65 -6.54 5.01 10.74
CA THR A 65 -5.67 4.10 11.50
C THR A 65 -6.45 3.37 12.58
#